data_AF-A0A954QXN6-F1
#
_entry.id   AF-A0A954QXN6-F1
#
_cell.length_a   1.000
_cell.length_b   1.000
_cell.length_c   1.000
_cell.angle_alpha   90.00
_cell.angle_beta   90.00
_cell.angle_gamma   90.00
#
_symmetry.space_group_name_H-M   'P 1'
#
loop_
_entity.id
_entity.type
_entity.pdbx_description
1 polymer ?
#
loop_
_entity_poly.entity_id
_entity_poly.type
_entity_poly.pdbx_seq_one_letter_code
_entity_poly.pdbx_strand_id
1 'polypeptide(L)'
;MTRLPRLRTIGWMLFVFVGGGAISSADTFALGAETLPPVSERFAADDVTETPDFQRHVVPLLGRLGCNGRACHGSFQGQGGFALSLFGYDFASDHQAIVGDADYSRIDRERPRKSLLLQKPTLETDHEGGLRLP
;
A
#
# COMPACT_ATOMS: atom_id res chain seq x y z
N MET A 1 53.30 45.08 8.37
CA MET A 1 53.75 44.14 7.32
C MET A 1 52.60 43.18 7.02
N THR A 2 51.59 43.60 6.26
CA THR A 2 51.41 43.28 4.82
C THR A 2 51.43 41.78 4.48
N ARG A 3 50.26 41.19 4.24
CA ARG A 3 49.92 40.49 2.99
C ARG A 3 48.42 40.18 2.91
N LEU A 4 47.80 40.76 1.87
CA LEU A 4 46.47 40.47 1.33
C LEU A 4 46.47 39.11 0.57
N PRO A 5 45.30 38.63 0.09
CA PRO A 5 44.95 37.23 -0.08
C PRO A 5 45.39 36.62 -1.42
N ARG A 6 45.44 35.29 -1.49
CA ARG A 6 45.48 34.57 -2.78
C ARG A 6 44.07 34.16 -3.19
N LEU A 7 43.53 34.92 -4.14
CA LEU A 7 42.44 34.52 -5.02
C LEU A 7 42.82 33.18 -5.68
N ARG A 8 41.96 32.17 -5.54
CA ARG A 8 41.95 31.01 -6.44
C ARG A 8 40.97 31.34 -7.55
N THR A 9 41.55 31.52 -8.72
CA THR A 9 40.96 31.52 -10.06
C THR A 9 39.69 30.67 -10.15
N ILE A 10 38.53 31.34 -10.22
CA ILE A 10 37.30 30.75 -10.74
C ILE A 10 37.49 30.74 -12.26
N GLY A 11 37.88 29.56 -12.75
CA GLY A 11 38.01 29.27 -14.16
C GLY A 11 36.68 29.45 -14.87
N TRP A 12 36.73 30.23 -15.93
CA TRP A 12 35.67 30.48 -16.88
C TRP A 12 35.00 29.19 -17.35
N MET A 13 33.67 29.17 -17.28
CA MET A 13 32.87 28.40 -18.22
C MET A 13 31.60 29.19 -18.53
N LEU A 14 31.77 30.24 -19.32
CA LEU A 14 30.70 30.83 -20.10
C LEU A 14 30.24 29.75 -21.09
N PHE A 15 29.18 29.02 -20.73
CA PHE A 15 28.42 28.25 -21.72
C PHE A 15 27.59 29.24 -22.53
N VAL A 16 28.08 29.54 -23.72
CA VAL A 16 27.31 30.17 -24.79
C VAL A 16 26.24 29.16 -25.23
N PHE A 17 24.99 29.37 -24.81
CA PHE A 17 23.84 28.70 -25.41
C PHE A 17 23.54 29.34 -26.76
N VAL A 18 24.14 28.81 -27.83
CA VAL A 18 23.66 28.99 -29.20
C VAL A 18 23.26 27.62 -29.69
N GLY A 19 21.95 27.39 -29.75
CA GLY A 19 21.37 26.12 -30.17
C GLY A 19 19.88 26.11 -29.93
N GLY A 20 19.12 26.76 -30.81
CA GLY A 20 17.68 26.57 -30.92
C GLY A 20 17.38 25.14 -31.32
N GLY A 21 17.31 24.26 -30.33
CA GLY A 21 16.67 22.95 -30.47
C GLY A 21 15.19 23.14 -30.17
N ALA A 22 14.36 22.93 -31.19
CA ALA A 22 12.92 22.84 -31.02
C ALA A 22 12.62 21.75 -29.98
N ILE A 23 12.05 22.14 -28.84
CA ILE A 23 11.35 21.19 -27.98
C ILE A 23 10.17 20.67 -28.81
N SER A 24 10.31 19.48 -29.37
CA SER A 24 9.24 18.83 -30.12
C SER A 24 8.09 18.58 -29.16
N SER A 25 6.95 19.20 -29.43
CA SER A 25 5.69 19.12 -28.66
C SER A 25 5.05 17.72 -28.66
N ALA A 26 5.80 16.67 -28.99
CA ALA A 26 5.26 15.35 -29.32
C ALA A 26 5.33 14.33 -28.18
N ASP A 27 5.96 14.66 -27.04
CA ASP A 27 5.88 13.81 -25.85
C ASP A 27 4.57 14.08 -25.09
N THR A 28 3.46 13.83 -25.78
CA THR A 28 2.19 13.51 -25.16
C THR A 28 2.40 12.22 -24.38
N PHE A 29 2.59 12.33 -23.05
CA PHE A 29 2.39 11.20 -22.15
C PHE A 29 0.93 10.76 -22.30
N ALA A 30 0.71 9.73 -23.11
CA ALA A 30 -0.57 9.06 -23.18
C ALA A 30 -0.84 8.44 -21.81
N LEU A 31 -1.62 9.14 -20.98
CA LEU A 31 -2.26 8.58 -19.79
C LEU A 31 -3.42 7.66 -20.24
N GLY A 32 -3.09 6.66 -21.02
CA GLY A 32 -3.96 5.53 -21.29
C GLY A 32 -3.64 4.44 -20.28
N ALA A 33 -4.03 4.62 -19.02
CA ALA A 33 -4.05 3.48 -18.11
C ALA A 33 -5.14 2.54 -18.62
N GLU A 34 -4.74 1.48 -19.31
CA GLU A 34 -5.64 0.40 -19.68
C GLU A 34 -6.32 -0.11 -18.40
N THR A 35 -7.65 -0.25 -18.43
CA THR A 35 -8.40 -0.69 -17.27
C THR A 35 -8.06 -2.15 -17.00
N LEU A 36 -7.37 -2.41 -15.88
CA LEU A 36 -7.02 -3.77 -15.50
C LEU A 36 -8.30 -4.56 -15.15
N PRO A 37 -8.38 -5.85 -15.52
CA PRO A 37 -9.46 -6.71 -15.06
C PRO A 37 -9.51 -6.79 -13.52
N PRO A 38 -10.65 -7.20 -12.94
CA PRO A 38 -10.77 -7.39 -11.49
C PRO A 38 -9.70 -8.33 -10.92
N VAL A 39 -9.31 -8.11 -9.66
CA VAL A 39 -8.36 -8.96 -8.94
C VAL A 39 -8.81 -10.43 -8.94
N SER A 40 -10.11 -10.70 -8.81
CA SER A 40 -10.64 -12.06 -8.85
C SER A 40 -10.39 -12.79 -10.16
N GLU A 41 -10.27 -12.08 -11.30
CA GLU A 41 -9.97 -12.67 -12.60
C GLU A 41 -8.45 -12.79 -12.81
N ARG A 42 -7.70 -11.76 -12.43
CA ARG A 42 -6.23 -11.73 -12.58
C ARG A 42 -5.52 -12.80 -11.77
N PHE A 43 -6.05 -13.13 -10.59
CA PHE A 43 -5.49 -14.14 -9.68
C PHE A 43 -6.27 -15.47 -9.70
N ALA A 44 -7.14 -15.69 -10.69
CA ALA A 44 -7.92 -16.95 -10.79
C ALA A 44 -7.10 -18.15 -11.28
N ALA A 45 -6.04 -17.91 -12.06
CA ALA A 45 -5.25 -18.94 -12.69
C ALA A 45 -4.10 -19.42 -11.80
N ASP A 46 -3.77 -20.71 -11.90
CA ASP A 46 -2.68 -21.33 -11.14
C ASP A 46 -1.28 -20.86 -11.58
N ASP A 47 -1.16 -20.30 -12.79
CA ASP A 47 0.09 -19.81 -13.39
C ASP A 47 0.26 -18.28 -13.28
N VAL A 48 -0.46 -17.64 -12.36
CA VAL A 48 -0.34 -16.19 -12.12
C VAL A 48 1.10 -15.80 -11.76
N THR A 49 1.68 -14.88 -12.53
CA THR A 49 3.03 -14.33 -12.29
C THR A 49 3.01 -13.04 -11.48
N GLU A 50 1.84 -12.42 -11.35
CA GLU A 50 1.63 -11.25 -10.51
C GLU A 50 1.70 -11.63 -9.03
N THR A 51 2.40 -10.81 -8.24
CA THR A 51 2.44 -10.95 -6.78
C THR A 51 1.37 -10.08 -6.12
N PRO A 52 0.52 -10.62 -5.21
CA PRO A 52 -0.43 -9.81 -4.47
C PRO A 52 0.28 -8.75 -3.59
N ASP A 53 -0.16 -7.50 -3.70
CA ASP A 53 0.29 -6.39 -2.87
C ASP A 53 -0.73 -6.05 -1.76
N PHE A 54 -0.26 -5.91 -0.52
CA PHE A 54 -1.13 -5.66 0.63
C PHE A 54 -1.89 -4.34 0.53
N GLN A 55 -1.18 -3.26 0.16
CA GLN A 55 -1.77 -1.93 0.06
C GLN A 55 -2.78 -1.85 -1.09
N ARG A 56 -2.48 -2.46 -2.23
CA ARG A 56 -3.31 -2.39 -3.44
C ARG A 56 -4.47 -3.36 -3.43
N HIS A 57 -4.30 -4.55 -2.86
CA HIS A 57 -5.30 -5.62 -2.98
C HIS A 57 -6.02 -5.92 -1.67
N VAL A 58 -5.39 -5.76 -0.50
CA VAL A 58 -5.98 -6.16 0.79
C VAL A 58 -6.62 -4.96 1.50
N VAL A 59 -5.91 -3.85 1.64
CA VAL A 59 -6.41 -2.67 2.36
C VAL A 59 -7.74 -2.12 1.80
N PRO A 60 -7.95 -2.04 0.47
CA PRO A 60 -9.22 -1.58 -0.07
C PRO A 60 -10.38 -2.53 0.23
N LEU A 61 -10.12 -3.84 0.32
CA LEU A 61 -11.13 -4.82 0.73
C LEU A 61 -11.52 -4.62 2.20
N LEU A 62 -10.54 -4.42 3.09
CA LEU A 62 -10.82 -4.11 4.50
C LEU A 62 -11.68 -2.84 4.64
N GLY A 63 -11.43 -1.83 3.80
CA GLY A 63 -12.26 -0.63 3.69
C GLY A 63 -13.68 -0.91 3.21
N ARG A 64 -13.82 -1.64 2.10
CA ARG A 64 -15.12 -2.01 1.53
C ARG A 64 -15.99 -2.82 2.51
N LEU A 65 -15.38 -3.72 3.27
CA LEU A 65 -16.07 -4.54 4.27
C LEU A 65 -16.31 -3.79 5.61
N GLY A 66 -15.77 -2.58 5.75
CA GLY A 66 -15.90 -1.73 6.93
C GLY A 66 -15.02 -2.13 8.12
N CYS A 67 -14.07 -3.06 7.92
CA CYS A 67 -13.20 -3.58 8.97
C CYS A 67 -12.33 -2.49 9.60
N ASN A 68 -11.65 -1.69 8.76
CA ASN A 68 -10.80 -0.57 9.18
C ASN A 68 -11.60 0.74 9.38
N GLY A 69 -12.92 0.66 9.55
CA GLY A 69 -13.77 1.81 9.80
C GLY A 69 -13.81 2.23 11.27
N ARG A 70 -14.19 3.48 11.52
CA ARG A 70 -14.28 4.09 12.88
C ARG A 70 -15.14 3.33 13.89
N ALA A 71 -16.08 2.51 13.43
CA ALA A 71 -17.03 1.79 14.28
C ALA A 71 -16.45 0.48 14.83
N CYS A 72 -15.36 -0.03 14.26
CA CYS A 72 -14.81 -1.36 14.56
C CYS A 72 -13.29 -1.29 14.75
N HIS A 73 -12.52 -2.05 13.97
CA HIS A 73 -11.07 -2.17 14.16
C HIS A 73 -10.30 -0.90 13.79
N GLY A 74 -10.88 -0.03 12.96
CA GLY A 74 -10.33 1.31 12.68
C GLY A 74 -10.59 2.36 13.76
N SER A 75 -11.26 2.01 14.86
CA SER A 75 -11.43 2.92 15.99
C SER A 75 -10.10 3.07 16.77
N PHE A 76 -9.96 4.16 17.54
CA PHE A 76 -8.75 4.38 18.35
C PHE A 76 -8.44 3.22 19.31
N GLN A 77 -9.48 2.52 19.79
CA GLN A 77 -9.37 1.40 20.72
C GLN A 77 -9.16 0.05 20.00
N GLY A 78 -9.46 -0.03 18.70
CA GLY A 78 -9.71 -1.31 18.01
C GLY A 78 -10.93 -2.07 18.58
N GLN A 79 -11.02 -3.36 18.30
CA GLN A 79 -12.02 -4.27 18.87
C GLN A 79 -11.44 -5.67 19.05
N GLY A 80 -11.80 -6.39 20.13
CA GLY A 80 -11.40 -7.79 20.34
C GLY A 80 -9.88 -8.01 20.32
N GLY A 81 -9.11 -7.07 20.86
CA GLY A 81 -7.64 -7.09 20.85
C GLY A 81 -7.02 -6.92 19.45
N PHE A 82 -7.76 -6.38 18.49
CA PHE A 82 -7.31 -6.13 17.12
C PHE A 82 -7.64 -4.71 16.69
N ALA A 83 -6.58 -3.98 16.32
CA ALA A 83 -6.67 -2.60 15.86
C ALA A 83 -6.05 -2.51 14.46
N LEU A 84 -6.74 -1.77 13.60
CA LEU A 84 -6.27 -1.33 12.31
C LEU A 84 -6.25 0.20 12.32
N SER A 85 -5.40 0.79 11.51
CA SER A 85 -5.39 2.21 11.22
C SER A 85 -6.72 2.63 10.58
N LEU A 86 -7.20 3.82 10.96
CA LEU A 86 -8.47 4.34 10.45
C LEU A 86 -8.39 4.51 8.92
N PHE A 87 -9.26 3.81 8.21
CA PHE A 87 -9.33 3.77 6.74
C PHE A 87 -8.03 3.35 6.04
N GLY A 88 -7.14 2.64 6.75
CA GLY A 88 -5.89 2.15 6.16
C GLY A 88 -4.83 3.24 5.99
N TYR A 89 -4.78 4.24 6.87
CA TYR A 89 -3.80 5.32 6.79
C TYR A 89 -2.34 4.85 7.04
N ASP A 90 -2.14 3.76 7.79
CA ASP A 90 -0.83 3.18 8.09
C ASP A 90 -0.78 1.71 7.68
N PHE A 91 -0.35 1.47 6.43
CA PHE A 91 -0.27 0.13 5.85
C PHE A 91 0.71 -0.79 6.57
N ALA A 92 1.80 -0.24 7.11
CA ALA A 92 2.82 -1.05 7.77
C ALA A 92 2.30 -1.58 9.12
N SER A 93 1.68 -0.71 9.90
CA SER A 93 1.01 -1.08 11.15
C SER A 93 -0.13 -2.07 10.91
N ASP A 94 -0.96 -1.84 9.90
CA ASP A 94 -2.07 -2.75 9.54
C ASP A 94 -1.58 -4.14 9.16
N HIS A 95 -0.53 -4.19 8.33
CA HIS A 95 0.08 -5.46 7.94
C HIS A 95 0.65 -6.18 9.15
N GLN A 96 1.36 -5.47 10.04
CA GLN A 96 1.89 -6.06 11.27
C GLN A 96 0.78 -6.55 12.21
N ALA A 97 -0.32 -5.80 12.36
CA ALA A 97 -1.45 -6.19 13.19
C ALA A 97 -2.16 -7.44 12.66
N ILE A 98 -2.22 -7.63 11.34
CA ILE A 98 -2.82 -8.81 10.70
C ILE A 98 -1.89 -10.02 10.79
N VAL A 99 -0.62 -9.84 10.43
CA VAL A 99 0.36 -10.93 10.43
C VAL A 99 0.70 -11.35 11.86
N GLY A 100 0.78 -10.39 12.78
CA GLY A 100 1.08 -10.59 14.19
C GLY A 100 2.37 -11.35 14.46
N ASP A 101 2.61 -11.58 15.76
CA ASP A 101 3.50 -12.64 16.23
C ASP A 101 2.69 -13.93 16.46
N ALA A 102 3.35 -15.05 16.75
CA ALA A 102 2.70 -16.38 16.80
C ALA A 102 1.41 -16.43 17.64
N ASP A 103 1.38 -15.74 18.78
CA ASP A 103 0.23 -15.75 19.70
C ASP A 103 -0.89 -14.78 19.31
N TYR A 104 -0.63 -13.82 18.42
CA TYR A 104 -1.55 -12.73 18.06
C TYR A 104 -1.85 -12.64 16.56
N SER A 105 -1.29 -13.54 15.76
CA SER A 105 -1.52 -13.61 14.31
C SER A 105 -3.00 -13.81 14.00
N ARG A 106 -3.50 -13.05 13.02
CA ARG A 106 -4.84 -13.26 12.44
C ARG A 106 -4.80 -14.18 11.22
N ILE A 107 -3.62 -14.63 10.82
CA ILE A 107 -3.40 -15.50 9.66
C ILE A 107 -2.78 -16.85 10.06
N ASP A 108 -3.25 -17.91 9.41
CA ASP A 108 -2.62 -19.23 9.44
C ASP A 108 -2.04 -19.50 8.04
N ARG A 109 -0.70 -19.48 7.92
CA ARG A 109 -0.02 -19.65 6.63
C ARG A 109 -0.05 -21.09 6.12
N GLU A 110 -0.14 -22.07 7.02
CA GLU A 110 -0.22 -23.48 6.65
C GLU A 110 -1.64 -23.87 6.24
N ARG A 111 -2.64 -23.26 6.89
CA ARG A 111 -4.06 -23.53 6.67
C ARG A 111 -4.80 -22.21 6.46
N PRO A 112 -4.72 -21.58 5.28
CA PRO A 112 -5.27 -20.25 5.03
C PRO A 112 -6.72 -20.07 5.46
N ARG A 113 -7.59 -21.06 5.21
CA ARG A 113 -9.01 -21.02 5.62
C ARG A 113 -9.21 -20.94 7.14
N LYS A 114 -8.22 -21.38 7.94
CA LYS A 114 -8.26 -21.26 9.40
C LYS A 114 -7.82 -19.90 9.92
N SER A 115 -7.42 -18.97 9.06
CA SER A 115 -7.11 -17.60 9.47
C SER A 115 -8.32 -16.94 10.12
N LEU A 116 -8.14 -16.34 11.31
CA LEU A 116 -9.20 -15.55 11.96
C LEU A 116 -9.65 -14.37 11.08
N LEU A 117 -8.74 -13.85 10.24
CA LEU A 117 -9.04 -12.81 9.25
C LEU A 117 -10.10 -13.25 8.21
N LEU A 118 -10.30 -14.55 8.01
CA LEU A 118 -11.34 -15.11 7.15
C LEU A 118 -12.53 -15.64 7.97
N GLN A 119 -12.27 -16.47 8.98
CA GLN A 119 -13.34 -17.15 9.74
C GLN A 119 -14.28 -16.20 10.47
N LYS A 120 -13.75 -15.11 11.03
CA LYS A 120 -14.54 -14.13 11.77
C LYS A 120 -15.51 -13.41 10.81
N PRO A 121 -15.07 -12.72 9.74
CA PRO A 121 -16.00 -12.00 8.88
C PRO A 121 -16.97 -12.90 8.09
N THR A 122 -16.68 -14.19 7.89
CA THR A 122 -17.61 -15.17 7.29
C THR A 122 -18.54 -15.85 8.30
N LEU A 123 -18.42 -15.55 9.60
CA LEU A 123 -19.13 -16.19 10.70
C LEU A 123 -18.89 -17.71 10.86
N GLU A 124 -17.78 -18.24 10.33
CA GLU A 124 -17.31 -19.59 10.71
C GLU A 124 -16.89 -19.65 12.18
N THR A 125 -16.47 -18.52 12.75
CA THR A 125 -16.32 -18.28 14.18
C THR A 125 -17.02 -16.97 14.55
N ASP A 126 -17.57 -16.89 15.76
CA ASP A 126 -18.28 -15.69 16.22
C ASP A 126 -17.41 -14.43 16.10
N HIS A 127 -17.92 -13.43 15.38
CA HIS A 127 -17.24 -12.16 15.12
C HIS A 127 -17.65 -11.05 16.09
N GLU A 128 -18.79 -11.19 16.77
CA GLU A 128 -19.47 -10.14 17.56
C GLU A 128 -19.92 -8.92 16.74
N GLY A 129 -19.17 -8.52 15.70
CA GLY A 129 -19.49 -7.45 14.75
C GLY A 129 -20.38 -7.85 13.57
N GLY A 130 -20.94 -9.07 13.59
CA GLY A 130 -21.82 -9.63 12.56
C GLY A 130 -21.11 -10.06 11.27
N LEU A 131 -21.89 -10.55 10.29
CA LEU A 131 -21.41 -10.98 8.97
C LEU A 131 -20.82 -9.79 8.20
N ARG A 132 -19.60 -9.95 7.68
CA ARG A 132 -18.91 -8.92 6.87
C ARG A 132 -18.52 -9.42 5.50
N LEU A 133 -18.13 -10.69 5.39
CA LEU A 133 -17.72 -11.36 4.15
C LEU A 133 -18.74 -12.47 3.85
N PRO A 134 -19.79 -12.19 3.07
CA PRO A 134 -20.80 -13.17 2.67
C PRO A 134 -20.30 -14.14 1.60
#